data_AF-A0A2Z6PJM4-F1
#
_entry.id   AF-A0A2Z6PJM4-F1
#
_cell.length_a   1.000
_cell.length_b   1.000
_cell.length_c   1.000
_cell.angle_alpha   90.00
_cell.angle_beta   90.00
_cell.angle_gamma   90.00
#
_symmetry.space_group_name_H-M   'P 1'
#
loop_
_entity.id
_entity.type
_entity.pdbx_description
1 polymer ?
#
loop_
_entity_poly.entity_id
_entity_poly.type
_entity_poly.pdbx_seq_one_letter_code
_entity_poly.pdbx_strand_id
1 'polypeptide(L)'
;MSPPRRQHVTNLDRDLSPPRKNPRKTGLISGKDIREEIDREKKKNVLRFWQMDPSISGRNAQPVFRDNKGLRITKEEYLKSKQKTHEKPKEIEIDVAKGLAQKRKAEAMQKELEAEKDKPFAKTRDDPELDKLLKEKVIWGDPMAPLVKKKHPKPVLTNLGGSDKMKESGFVVPQEIPAHSWLNRNVDVPLNRYGIRPGPHWDGVDRSNGFDKELFKRMNDKQAEDKDAYLWSVSDM
;
A
#
# COMPACT_ATOMS: atom_id res chain seq x y z
N MET A 1 -35.12 -68.21 61.63
CA MET A 1 -36.07 -67.07 61.59
C MET A 1 -35.25 -65.80 61.83
N SER A 2 -34.99 -65.02 60.78
CA SER A 2 -34.15 -63.81 60.83
C SER A 2 -34.97 -62.58 61.27
N PRO A 3 -34.37 -61.58 61.95
CA PRO A 3 -35.08 -60.37 62.35
C PRO A 3 -35.27 -59.38 61.18
N PRO A 4 -36.27 -58.47 61.24
CA PRO A 4 -36.67 -57.65 60.10
C PRO A 4 -35.67 -56.54 59.80
N ARG A 5 -35.58 -56.21 58.51
CA ARG A 5 -34.70 -55.19 57.92
C ARG A 5 -35.17 -53.78 58.31
N ARG A 6 -34.37 -53.04 59.09
CA ARG A 6 -34.58 -51.60 59.32
C ARG A 6 -34.43 -50.82 58.02
N GLN A 7 -35.43 -49.99 57.69
CA GLN A 7 -35.34 -49.01 56.61
C GLN A 7 -34.34 -47.92 57.00
N HIS A 8 -33.38 -47.68 56.13
CA HIS A 8 -32.39 -46.62 56.29
C HIS A 8 -33.05 -45.29 55.93
N VAL A 9 -33.33 -44.44 56.91
CA VAL A 9 -33.69 -43.05 56.66
C VAL A 9 -32.40 -42.36 56.22
N THR A 10 -32.28 -42.02 54.94
CA THR A 10 -31.17 -41.21 54.45
C THR A 10 -31.34 -39.81 55.00
N ASN A 11 -30.49 -39.45 55.96
CA ASN A 11 -30.26 -38.09 56.39
C ASN A 11 -30.06 -37.20 55.16
N LEU A 12 -30.82 -36.11 55.08
CA LEU A 12 -30.57 -35.00 54.17
C LEU A 12 -29.22 -34.40 54.53
N ASP A 13 -28.16 -34.80 53.81
CA ASP A 13 -26.91 -34.07 53.78
C ASP A 13 -27.23 -32.63 53.35
N ARG A 14 -27.11 -31.69 54.29
CA ARG A 14 -27.10 -30.26 53.97
C ARG A 14 -25.83 -30.03 53.16
N ASP A 15 -25.98 -30.02 51.85
CA ASP A 15 -24.96 -29.60 50.90
C ASP A 15 -24.44 -28.21 51.31
N LEU A 16 -23.25 -28.18 51.93
CA LEU A 16 -22.56 -26.96 52.37
C LEU A 16 -21.85 -26.25 51.21
N SER A 17 -22.10 -26.68 49.96
CA SER A 17 -21.57 -26.03 48.77
C SER A 17 -22.06 -24.58 48.67
N PRO A 18 -21.21 -23.62 48.29
CA PRO A 18 -21.63 -22.26 48.01
C PRO A 18 -22.80 -22.26 47.02
N PRO A 19 -23.83 -21.41 47.21
CA PRO A 19 -25.00 -21.39 46.34
C PRO A 19 -24.55 -21.21 44.88
N ARG A 20 -24.96 -22.14 44.02
CA ARG A 20 -24.66 -22.08 42.58
C ARG A 20 -25.11 -20.72 42.07
N LYS A 21 -24.16 -19.95 41.50
CA LYS A 21 -24.43 -18.64 40.88
C LYS A 21 -25.60 -18.77 39.91
N ASN A 22 -26.43 -17.72 39.88
CA ASN A 22 -27.64 -17.59 39.06
C ASN A 22 -27.56 -18.31 37.70
N PRO A 23 -28.62 -18.99 37.26
CA PRO A 23 -28.61 -19.71 35.99
C PRO A 23 -28.25 -18.75 34.85
N ARG A 24 -27.15 -19.03 34.16
CA ARG A 24 -26.82 -18.37 32.89
C ARG A 24 -27.91 -18.69 31.89
N LYS A 25 -28.23 -17.75 30.99
CA LYS A 25 -29.15 -18.03 29.89
C LYS A 25 -28.53 -19.14 29.03
N THR A 26 -29.28 -20.20 28.75
CA THR A 26 -28.85 -21.37 27.96
C THR A 26 -29.79 -21.54 26.76
N GLY A 27 -29.26 -21.97 25.60
CA GLY A 27 -30.02 -22.13 24.35
C GLY A 27 -29.39 -21.41 23.15
N LEU A 28 -30.20 -20.98 22.17
CA LEU A 28 -29.77 -20.11 21.07
C LEU A 28 -29.50 -18.69 21.61
N ILE A 29 -28.24 -18.32 21.73
CA ILE A 29 -27.79 -17.03 22.28
C ILE A 29 -27.13 -16.22 21.16
N SER A 30 -27.51 -14.94 21.01
CA SER A 30 -26.89 -14.04 20.04
C SER A 30 -25.53 -13.52 20.55
N GLY A 31 -24.61 -13.21 19.64
CA GLY A 31 -23.33 -12.57 20.00
C GLY A 31 -23.51 -11.25 20.76
N LYS A 32 -24.63 -10.53 20.52
CA LYS A 32 -25.00 -9.33 21.28
C LYS A 32 -25.33 -9.66 22.75
N ASP A 33 -26.08 -10.72 22.99
CA ASP A 33 -26.47 -11.15 24.34
C ASP A 33 -25.25 -11.58 25.16
N ILE A 34 -24.28 -12.27 24.53
CA ILE A 34 -23.01 -12.65 25.16
C ILE A 34 -22.21 -11.40 25.56
N ARG A 35 -22.12 -10.41 24.67
CA ARG A 35 -21.40 -9.16 24.94
C ARG A 35 -22.03 -8.39 26.10
N GLU A 36 -23.36 -8.27 26.13
CA GLU A 36 -24.08 -7.62 27.21
C GLU A 36 -23.95 -8.35 28.55
N GLU A 37 -23.96 -9.68 28.54
CA GLU A 37 -23.74 -10.49 29.75
C GLU A 37 -22.33 -10.29 30.30
N ILE A 38 -21.31 -10.32 29.43
CA ILE A 38 -19.91 -10.05 29.79
C ILE A 38 -19.78 -8.64 30.36
N ASP A 39 -20.37 -7.63 29.73
CA ASP A 39 -20.27 -6.24 30.18
C ASP A 39 -21.01 -6.05 31.52
N ARG A 40 -22.13 -6.74 31.73
CA ARG A 40 -22.85 -6.74 33.01
C ARG A 40 -22.05 -7.43 34.12
N GLU A 41 -21.43 -8.56 33.83
CA GLU A 41 -20.57 -9.27 34.80
C GLU A 41 -19.31 -8.46 35.12
N LYS A 42 -18.69 -7.82 34.12
CA LYS A 42 -17.59 -6.87 34.32
C LYS A 42 -18.01 -5.71 35.22
N LYS A 43 -19.15 -5.05 34.95
CA LYS A 43 -19.67 -3.96 35.80
C LYS A 43 -19.93 -4.42 37.23
N LYS A 44 -20.53 -5.59 37.43
CA LYS A 44 -20.74 -6.18 38.77
C LYS A 44 -19.43 -6.48 39.49
N ASN A 45 -18.45 -7.04 38.79
CA ASN A 45 -17.13 -7.34 39.35
C ASN A 45 -16.36 -6.07 39.70
N VAL A 46 -16.45 -5.03 38.87
CA VAL A 46 -15.92 -3.71 39.17
C VAL A 46 -16.62 -3.15 40.41
N LEU A 47 -17.95 -3.07 40.44
CA LEU A 47 -18.67 -2.56 41.61
C LEU A 47 -18.32 -3.32 42.90
N ARG A 48 -18.21 -4.66 42.84
CA ARG A 48 -17.74 -5.48 43.97
C ARG A 48 -16.34 -5.10 44.40
N PHE A 49 -15.38 -5.03 43.47
CA PHE A 49 -14.02 -4.59 43.76
C PHE A 49 -13.98 -3.20 44.40
N TRP A 50 -14.92 -2.32 44.04
CA TRP A 50 -14.99 -0.98 44.60
C TRP A 50 -15.60 -0.92 46.01
N GLN A 51 -16.49 -1.84 46.33
CA GLN A 51 -17.13 -1.98 47.65
C GLN A 51 -16.25 -2.72 48.68
N MET A 52 -15.22 -3.44 48.24
CA MET A 52 -14.30 -4.14 49.13
C MET A 52 -13.41 -3.15 49.89
N ASP A 53 -13.04 -3.51 51.13
CA ASP A 53 -12.17 -2.68 51.96
C ASP A 53 -10.81 -2.43 51.29
N PRO A 54 -10.26 -1.19 51.37
CA PRO A 54 -8.99 -0.83 50.74
C PRO A 54 -7.82 -1.73 51.14
N SER A 55 -7.82 -2.24 52.38
CA SER A 55 -6.81 -3.16 52.91
C SER A 55 -6.81 -4.54 52.24
N ILE A 56 -7.98 -5.01 51.78
CA ILE A 56 -8.16 -6.31 51.09
C ILE A 56 -8.08 -6.14 49.57
N SER A 57 -8.62 -5.03 49.06
CA SER A 57 -8.65 -4.70 47.63
C SER A 57 -7.29 -4.27 47.06
N GLY A 58 -6.37 -3.76 47.90
CA GLY A 58 -5.07 -3.24 47.45
C GLY A 58 -5.18 -1.97 46.61
N ARG A 59 -6.32 -1.28 46.70
CA ARG A 59 -6.75 -0.19 45.82
C ARG A 59 -5.79 1.00 45.73
N ASN A 60 -5.10 1.28 46.83
CA ASN A 60 -4.11 2.36 46.95
C ASN A 60 -2.68 1.84 47.10
N ALA A 61 -2.42 0.56 46.77
CA ALA A 61 -1.07 0.02 46.81
C ALA A 61 -0.21 0.68 45.72
N GLN A 62 0.98 1.16 46.10
CA GLN A 62 1.92 1.74 45.14
C GLN A 62 2.37 0.64 44.16
N PRO A 63 2.23 0.85 42.84
CA PRO A 63 2.66 -0.14 41.85
C PRO A 63 4.18 -0.26 41.84
N VAL A 64 4.68 -1.50 41.88
CA VAL A 64 6.11 -1.80 41.78
C VAL A 64 6.46 -2.07 40.33
N PHE A 65 7.25 -1.19 39.73
CA PHE A 65 7.75 -1.39 38.37
C PHE A 65 9.02 -2.24 38.39
N ARG A 66 9.16 -3.15 37.42
CA ARG A 66 10.31 -4.05 37.30
C ARG A 66 10.83 -4.12 35.87
N ASP A 67 12.13 -4.32 35.73
CA ASP A 67 12.82 -4.48 34.46
C ASP A 67 12.63 -5.89 33.89
N ASN A 68 13.01 -6.07 32.62
CA ASN A 68 13.04 -7.39 31.97
C ASN A 68 13.98 -8.40 32.70
N LYS A 69 14.89 -7.90 33.55
CA LYS A 69 15.76 -8.70 34.44
C LYS A 69 15.22 -8.87 35.86
N GLY A 70 14.01 -8.38 36.14
CA GLY A 70 13.31 -8.52 37.43
C GLY A 70 13.68 -7.50 38.52
N LEU A 71 14.64 -6.60 38.26
CA LEU A 71 15.06 -5.53 39.18
C LEU A 71 13.98 -4.46 39.30
N ARG A 72 13.82 -3.86 40.49
CA ARG A 72 12.82 -2.80 40.73
C ARG A 72 13.31 -1.49 40.12
N ILE A 73 12.42 -0.81 39.41
CA ILE A 73 12.68 0.45 38.71
C ILE A 73 11.76 1.55 39.27
N THR A 74 12.19 2.82 39.14
CA THR A 74 11.33 3.98 39.35
C THR A 74 10.20 4.09 38.31
N LYS A 75 9.11 4.76 38.69
CA LYS A 75 7.94 5.01 37.81
C LYS A 75 8.32 5.79 36.54
N GLU A 76 9.26 6.72 36.65
CA GLU A 76 9.67 7.60 35.56
C GLU A 76 10.44 6.86 34.47
N GLU A 77 11.34 5.96 34.85
CA GLU A 77 12.11 5.13 33.92
C GLU A 77 11.20 4.13 33.16
N TYR A 78 10.18 3.59 33.82
CA TYR A 78 9.17 2.76 33.16
C TYR A 78 8.34 3.55 32.14
N LEU A 79 7.96 4.80 32.45
CA LEU A 79 7.25 5.66 31.49
C LEU A 79 8.13 6.03 30.30
N LYS A 80 9.42 6.30 30.52
CA LYS A 80 10.39 6.57 29.45
C LYS A 80 10.61 5.36 28.54
N SER A 81 10.65 4.13 29.07
CA SER A 81 10.77 2.92 28.23
C SER A 81 9.50 2.65 27.41
N LYS A 82 8.31 2.95 27.95
CA LYS A 82 7.04 2.95 27.23
C LYS A 82 6.94 4.04 26.15
N GLN A 83 7.47 5.23 26.41
CA GLN A 83 7.52 6.31 25.42
C GLN A 83 8.48 5.98 24.27
N LYS A 84 9.69 5.47 24.57
CA LYS A 84 10.63 5.00 23.55
C LYS A 84 10.09 3.88 22.66
N THR A 85 9.16 3.07 23.18
CA THR A 85 8.49 2.04 22.37
C THR A 85 7.37 2.60 21.49
N HIS A 86 6.73 3.69 21.90
CA HIS A 86 5.76 4.45 21.09
C HIS A 86 6.40 5.38 20.06
N GLU A 87 7.59 5.91 20.36
CA GLU A 87 8.41 6.75 19.48
C GLU A 87 9.30 5.94 18.53
N LYS A 88 9.18 4.60 18.51
CA LYS A 88 9.72 3.83 17.39
C LYS A 88 9.19 4.48 16.12
N PRO A 89 10.07 4.89 15.18
CA PRO A 89 9.62 5.54 13.96
C PRO A 89 8.56 4.63 13.37
N LYS A 90 7.34 5.17 13.17
CA LYS A 90 6.26 4.47 12.48
C LYS A 90 6.93 3.80 11.30
N GLU A 91 6.92 2.46 11.29
CA GLU A 91 7.54 1.68 10.22
C GLU A 91 7.12 2.37 8.94
N ILE A 92 8.10 2.95 8.23
CA ILE A 92 7.83 3.58 6.95
C ILE A 92 7.23 2.42 6.17
N GLU A 93 5.91 2.43 5.97
CA GLU A 93 5.24 1.41 5.17
C GLU A 93 5.85 1.58 3.79
N ILE A 94 6.89 0.78 3.55
CA ILE A 94 7.55 0.77 2.27
C ILE A 94 6.48 0.17 1.39
N ASP A 95 5.80 1.02 0.63
CA ASP A 95 4.96 0.64 -0.51
C ASP A 95 5.89 -0.01 -1.55
N VAL A 96 6.39 -1.21 -1.23
CA VAL A 96 7.22 -2.06 -2.11
C VAL A 96 6.35 -2.50 -3.29
N ALA A 97 5.03 -2.60 -3.08
CA ALA A 97 4.06 -3.00 -4.08
C ALA A 97 3.87 -1.99 -5.23
N LYS A 98 4.16 -0.70 -5.02
CA LYS A 98 3.99 0.33 -6.07
C LYS A 98 5.22 0.41 -6.95
N GLY A 99 5.02 0.27 -8.26
CA GLY A 99 6.09 0.36 -9.26
C GLY A 99 6.73 1.74 -9.33
N LEU A 100 8.02 1.81 -9.68
CA LEU A 100 8.77 3.07 -9.79
C LEU A 100 8.13 4.08 -10.75
N ALA A 101 7.58 3.61 -11.87
CA ALA A 101 6.88 4.46 -12.83
C ALA A 101 5.62 5.11 -12.24
N GLN A 102 4.88 4.39 -11.38
CA GLN A 102 3.69 4.92 -10.72
C GLN A 102 4.07 6.02 -9.73
N LYS A 103 5.15 5.81 -8.96
CA LYS A 103 5.70 6.83 -8.04
C LYS A 103 6.13 8.09 -8.78
N ARG A 104 6.89 7.95 -9.87
CA ARG A 104 7.30 9.09 -10.71
C ARG A 104 6.12 9.83 -11.33
N LYS A 105 5.10 9.10 -11.80
CA LYS A 105 3.86 9.71 -12.31
C LYS A 105 3.13 10.49 -11.23
N ALA A 106 3.04 9.96 -10.01
CA ALA A 106 2.43 10.65 -8.88
C ALA A 106 3.20 11.92 -8.51
N GLU A 107 4.53 11.87 -8.46
CA GLU A 107 5.37 13.04 -8.20
C GLU A 107 5.25 14.10 -9.32
N ALA A 108 5.25 13.67 -10.59
CA ALA A 108 5.05 14.56 -11.72
C ALA A 108 3.67 15.22 -11.67
N MET A 109 2.61 14.46 -11.39
CA MET A 109 1.26 14.98 -11.21
C MET A 109 1.17 15.99 -10.06
N GLN A 110 1.87 15.76 -8.95
CA GLN A 110 1.92 16.72 -7.84
C GLN A 110 2.59 18.03 -8.24
N LYS A 111 3.74 17.96 -8.94
CA LYS A 111 4.45 19.14 -9.46
C LYS A 111 3.62 19.90 -10.50
N GLU A 112 2.94 19.18 -11.38
CA GLU A 112 2.01 19.79 -12.34
C GLU A 112 0.85 20.48 -11.63
N LEU A 113 0.25 19.86 -10.61
CA LEU A 113 -0.82 20.45 -9.82
C LEU A 113 -0.36 21.71 -9.08
N GLU A 114 0.84 21.69 -8.50
CA GLU A 114 1.45 22.88 -7.87
C GLU A 114 1.66 24.00 -8.88
N ALA A 115 2.20 23.71 -10.06
CA ALA A 115 2.34 24.70 -11.12
C ALA A 115 0.98 25.21 -11.64
N GLU A 116 -0.04 24.35 -11.71
CA GLU A 116 -1.38 24.71 -12.18
C GLU A 116 -2.13 25.61 -11.19
N LYS A 117 -1.82 25.54 -9.88
CA LYS A 117 -2.39 26.46 -8.88
C LYS A 117 -2.09 27.92 -9.19
N ASP A 118 -0.93 28.18 -9.76
CA ASP A 118 -0.48 29.54 -10.11
C ASP A 118 -0.92 29.96 -11.52
N LYS A 119 -1.40 29.02 -12.34
CA LYS A 119 -1.80 29.28 -13.72
C LYS A 119 -3.24 29.77 -13.83
N PRO A 120 -3.55 30.65 -14.80
CA PRO A 120 -4.93 31.02 -15.09
C PRO A 120 -5.70 29.84 -15.70
N PHE A 121 -7.00 29.78 -15.47
CA PHE A 121 -7.86 28.69 -15.95
C PHE A 121 -7.86 28.51 -17.48
N ALA A 122 -7.76 29.61 -18.23
CA ALA A 122 -7.75 29.58 -19.69
C ALA A 122 -6.37 29.97 -20.24
N LYS A 123 -5.86 29.19 -21.20
CA LYS A 123 -4.65 29.51 -21.95
C LYS A 123 -4.96 30.52 -23.05
N THR A 124 -4.35 31.69 -22.98
CA THR A 124 -4.46 32.73 -24.01
C THR A 124 -3.49 32.48 -25.16
N ARG A 125 -3.75 33.14 -26.30
CA ARG A 125 -2.81 33.14 -27.44
C ARG A 125 -1.42 33.65 -27.04
N ASP A 126 -1.36 34.65 -26.15
CA ASP A 126 -0.12 35.30 -25.74
C ASP A 126 0.53 34.64 -24.50
N ASP A 127 0.19 33.39 -24.20
CA ASP A 127 0.78 32.63 -23.09
C ASP A 127 2.28 32.34 -23.38
N PRO A 128 3.21 32.80 -22.53
CA PRO A 128 4.64 32.61 -22.75
C PRO A 128 5.07 31.12 -22.75
N GLU A 129 4.38 30.26 -22.00
CA GLU A 129 4.68 28.81 -22.01
C GLU A 129 4.31 28.18 -23.35
N LEU A 130 3.12 28.53 -23.88
CA LEU A 130 2.65 28.05 -25.18
C LEU A 130 3.57 28.52 -26.31
N ASP A 131 3.95 29.80 -26.30
CA ASP A 131 4.87 30.38 -27.27
C ASP A 131 6.22 29.67 -27.28
N LYS A 132 6.74 29.33 -26.09
CA LYS A 132 7.98 28.58 -25.95
C LYS A 132 7.84 27.17 -26.54
N LEU A 133 6.75 26.46 -26.24
CA LEU A 133 6.48 25.13 -26.77
C LEU A 133 6.37 25.13 -28.30
N LEU A 134 5.71 26.14 -28.89
CA LEU A 134 5.57 26.28 -30.34
C LEU A 134 6.91 26.60 -31.01
N LYS A 135 7.74 27.47 -30.40
CA LYS A 135 9.10 27.77 -30.89
C LYS A 135 10.04 26.57 -30.83
N GLU A 136 9.86 25.67 -29.87
CA GLU A 136 10.68 24.46 -29.72
C GLU A 136 10.26 23.33 -30.68
N LYS A 137 9.03 23.37 -31.22
CA LYS A 137 8.53 22.35 -32.14
C LYS A 137 9.24 22.43 -33.49
N VAL A 138 9.97 21.37 -33.84
CA VAL A 138 10.59 21.23 -35.15
C VAL A 138 9.51 20.91 -36.19
N ILE A 139 9.40 21.77 -37.22
CA ILE A 139 8.48 21.58 -38.34
C ILE A 139 9.19 20.81 -39.45
N TRP A 140 8.52 19.80 -40.01
CA TRP A 140 9.04 19.06 -41.15
C TRP A 140 9.07 19.95 -42.40
N GLY A 141 10.18 19.93 -43.14
CA GLY A 141 10.36 20.74 -44.35
C GLY A 141 10.85 22.17 -44.12
N ASP A 142 11.13 22.59 -42.88
CA ASP A 142 11.73 23.90 -42.61
C ASP A 142 13.22 23.90 -43.02
N PRO A 143 13.65 24.75 -43.99
CA PRO A 143 15.04 24.84 -44.43
C PRO A 143 15.98 25.34 -43.33
N MET A 144 15.48 26.06 -42.33
CA MET A 144 16.28 26.60 -41.22
C MET A 144 16.45 25.59 -40.07
N ALA A 145 15.63 24.53 -40.04
CA ALA A 145 15.66 23.54 -38.97
C ALA A 145 17.05 22.88 -38.76
N PRO A 146 17.82 22.48 -39.78
CA PRO A 146 19.17 21.94 -39.58
C PRO A 146 20.15 22.89 -38.88
N LEU A 147 19.98 24.20 -39.08
CA LEU A 147 20.85 25.25 -38.53
C LEU A 147 20.50 25.57 -37.07
N VAL A 148 19.20 25.54 -36.74
CA VAL A 148 18.67 25.95 -35.43
C VAL A 148 18.44 24.76 -34.48
N LYS A 149 18.47 23.52 -34.99
CA LYS A 149 18.34 22.30 -34.19
C LYS A 149 19.37 22.29 -33.06
N LYS A 150 18.88 22.46 -31.83
CA LYS A 150 19.64 22.08 -30.64
C LYS A 150 19.98 20.60 -30.79
N LYS A 151 21.27 20.24 -30.69
CA LYS A 151 21.69 18.83 -30.71
C LYS A 151 20.84 18.10 -29.67
N HIS A 152 20.06 17.11 -30.09
CA HIS A 152 19.31 16.29 -29.15
C HIS A 152 20.30 15.75 -28.14
N PRO A 153 20.10 16.00 -26.83
CA PRO A 153 20.96 15.37 -25.84
C PRO A 153 20.85 13.87 -26.08
N LYS A 154 22.00 13.19 -26.14
CA LYS A 154 22.02 11.72 -26.07
C LYS A 154 21.10 11.33 -24.92
N PRO A 155 20.17 10.37 -25.08
CA PRO A 155 19.22 10.02 -24.04
C PRO A 155 20.00 9.80 -22.76
N VAL A 156 19.95 10.77 -21.84
CA VAL A 156 20.69 10.69 -20.59
C VAL A 156 19.95 9.63 -19.81
N LEU A 157 20.56 8.45 -19.72
CA LEU A 157 20.02 7.40 -18.89
C LEU A 157 19.88 7.97 -17.48
N THR A 158 18.68 7.91 -16.94
CA THR A 158 18.44 8.38 -15.57
C THR A 158 19.38 7.59 -14.66
N ASN A 159 20.22 8.30 -13.91
CA ASN A 159 21.20 7.71 -13.00
C ASN A 159 20.49 6.95 -11.87
N LEU A 160 20.10 5.69 -12.12
CA LEU A 160 19.36 4.85 -11.17
C LEU A 160 20.25 4.45 -9.97
N GLY A 161 21.57 4.42 -10.17
CA GLY A 161 22.56 4.10 -9.12
C GLY A 161 23.13 5.31 -8.37
N GLY A 162 22.60 6.51 -8.60
CA GLY A 162 23.17 7.75 -8.04
C GLY A 162 22.82 8.02 -6.57
N SER A 163 21.91 7.26 -5.97
CA SER A 163 21.47 7.52 -4.59
C SER A 163 22.60 7.25 -3.59
N ASP A 164 22.81 8.17 -2.65
CA ASP A 164 23.92 8.04 -1.68
C ASP A 164 23.79 6.77 -0.83
N LYS A 165 22.55 6.34 -0.56
CA LYS A 165 22.25 5.07 0.11
C LYS A 165 22.71 3.83 -0.67
N MET A 166 22.65 3.84 -2.01
CA MET A 166 23.17 2.73 -2.83
C MET A 166 24.70 2.74 -2.94
N LYS A 167 25.32 3.93 -2.89
CA LYS A 167 26.78 4.04 -2.84
C LYS A 167 27.32 3.48 -1.53
N GLU A 168 26.65 3.79 -0.41
CA GLU A 168 26.96 3.23 0.92
C GLU A 168 26.79 1.71 0.97
N SER A 169 25.82 1.14 0.25
CA SER A 169 25.62 -0.30 0.18
C SER A 169 26.60 -1.03 -0.76
N GLY A 170 27.49 -0.31 -1.45
CA GLY A 170 28.45 -0.88 -2.40
C GLY A 170 27.84 -1.49 -3.67
N PHE A 171 26.53 -1.35 -3.90
CA PHE A 171 25.83 -1.91 -5.05
C PHE A 171 25.77 -0.88 -6.17
N VAL A 172 26.68 -1.02 -7.15
CA VAL A 172 26.77 -0.14 -8.31
C VAL A 172 26.02 -0.76 -9.50
N VAL A 173 24.98 -0.07 -9.99
CA VAL A 173 24.31 -0.45 -11.24
C VAL A 173 25.12 0.12 -12.41
N PRO A 174 25.68 -0.72 -13.31
CA PRO A 174 26.37 -0.23 -14.49
C PRO A 174 25.46 0.66 -15.33
N GLN A 175 25.91 1.88 -15.57
CA GLN A 175 25.15 2.88 -16.34
C GLN A 175 25.61 3.01 -17.79
N GLU A 176 26.71 2.37 -18.13
CA GLU A 176 27.24 2.37 -19.49
C GLU A 176 26.35 1.52 -20.39
N ILE A 177 26.16 1.98 -21.63
CA ILE A 177 25.38 1.27 -22.63
C ILE A 177 26.25 0.14 -23.19
N PRO A 178 25.87 -1.15 -23.03
CA PRO A 178 26.67 -2.25 -23.55
C PRO A 178 26.84 -2.19 -25.07
N ALA A 179 27.94 -2.71 -25.61
CA ALA A 179 28.18 -2.73 -27.06
C ALA A 179 27.08 -3.44 -27.85
N HIS A 180 26.45 -4.46 -27.28
CA HIS A 180 25.34 -5.21 -27.90
C HIS A 180 23.99 -4.50 -27.82
N SER A 181 23.89 -3.36 -27.14
CA SER A 181 22.65 -2.61 -26.97
C SER A 181 22.02 -2.22 -28.30
N TRP A 182 20.69 -2.33 -28.38
CA TRP A 182 19.88 -1.80 -29.48
C TRP A 182 20.15 -0.32 -29.76
N LEU A 183 20.50 0.48 -28.73
CA LEU A 183 20.87 1.89 -28.87
C LEU A 183 22.16 2.08 -29.67
N ASN A 184 23.15 1.22 -29.48
CA ASN A 184 24.43 1.28 -30.19
C ASN A 184 24.32 0.65 -31.59
N ARG A 185 23.48 -0.39 -31.72
CA ARG A 185 23.26 -1.11 -32.98
C ARG A 185 22.27 -0.42 -33.92
N ASN A 186 21.59 0.64 -33.48
CA ASN A 186 20.52 1.32 -34.22
C ASN A 186 19.45 0.33 -34.74
N VAL A 187 19.09 -0.65 -33.92
CA VAL A 187 18.04 -1.62 -34.25
C VAL A 187 16.69 -1.04 -33.85
N ASP A 188 15.73 -1.11 -34.77
CA ASP A 188 14.37 -0.66 -34.49
C ASP A 188 13.70 -1.53 -33.43
N VAL A 189 12.95 -0.85 -32.57
CA VAL A 189 12.22 -1.47 -31.47
C VAL A 189 10.88 -1.97 -31.96
N PRO A 190 10.49 -3.23 -31.69
CA PRO A 190 9.15 -3.71 -32.01
C PRO A 190 8.11 -2.89 -31.24
N LEU A 191 7.04 -2.50 -31.93
CA LEU A 191 5.94 -1.77 -31.30
C LEU A 191 5.27 -2.66 -30.25
N ASN A 192 4.92 -2.03 -29.12
CA ASN A 192 4.16 -2.64 -28.05
C ASN A 192 2.95 -1.78 -27.71
N ARG A 193 1.94 -2.38 -27.07
CA ARG A 193 0.69 -1.70 -26.68
C ARG A 193 0.91 -0.44 -25.83
N TYR A 194 2.00 -0.38 -25.08
CA TYR A 194 2.25 0.66 -24.08
C TYR A 194 3.25 1.74 -24.54
N GLY A 195 3.80 1.64 -25.75
CA GLY A 195 4.87 2.54 -26.23
C GLY A 195 6.14 2.53 -25.37
N ILE A 196 6.37 1.46 -24.59
CA ILE A 196 7.52 1.37 -23.68
C ILE A 196 8.75 0.98 -24.49
N ARG A 197 9.79 1.82 -24.44
CA ARG A 197 11.06 1.50 -25.09
C ARG A 197 11.85 0.48 -24.25
N PRO A 198 12.54 -0.49 -24.88
CA PRO A 198 13.42 -1.42 -24.20
C PRO A 198 14.52 -0.72 -23.42
N GLY A 199 14.99 -1.39 -22.37
CA GLY A 199 16.12 -0.91 -21.59
C GLY A 199 17.43 -0.91 -22.40
N PRO A 200 18.47 -0.23 -21.92
CA PRO A 200 19.76 -0.12 -22.61
C PRO A 200 20.47 -1.46 -22.83
N HIS A 201 20.13 -2.50 -22.06
CA HIS A 201 20.78 -3.80 -22.12
C HIS A 201 20.08 -4.77 -23.10
N TRP A 202 19.01 -4.34 -23.76
CA TRP A 202 18.35 -5.18 -24.75
C TRP A 202 19.19 -5.25 -26.04
N ASP A 203 19.33 -6.44 -26.60
CA ASP A 203 20.24 -6.76 -27.71
C ASP A 203 19.66 -6.50 -29.11
N GLY A 204 18.38 -6.11 -29.18
CA GLY A 204 17.65 -5.86 -30.42
C GLY A 204 16.98 -7.09 -31.05
N VAL A 205 17.13 -8.28 -30.46
CA VAL A 205 16.52 -9.51 -31.01
C VAL A 205 15.11 -9.67 -30.45
N ASP A 206 14.12 -9.72 -31.35
CA ASP A 206 12.71 -10.01 -31.04
C ASP A 206 12.56 -11.48 -30.63
N ARG A 207 12.17 -11.71 -29.37
CA ARG A 207 11.91 -13.04 -28.77
C ARG A 207 10.45 -13.20 -28.34
N SER A 208 9.55 -12.44 -28.97
CA SER A 208 8.12 -12.47 -28.64
C SER A 208 7.42 -13.70 -29.24
N ASN A 209 6.25 -14.03 -28.70
CA ASN A 209 5.32 -15.00 -29.29
C ASN A 209 4.47 -14.41 -30.43
N GLY A 210 4.69 -13.14 -30.82
CA GLY A 210 3.90 -12.43 -31.84
C GLY A 210 2.58 -11.81 -31.36
N PHE A 211 2.22 -11.92 -30.08
CA PHE A 211 0.93 -11.41 -29.56
C PHE A 211 0.66 -9.94 -29.88
N ASP A 212 1.63 -9.05 -29.67
CA ASP A 212 1.45 -7.63 -29.93
C ASP A 212 1.20 -7.35 -31.42
N LYS A 213 1.87 -8.09 -32.32
CA LYS A 213 1.67 -7.97 -33.79
C LYS A 213 0.26 -8.40 -34.18
N GLU A 214 -0.21 -9.52 -33.65
CA GLU A 214 -1.57 -10.03 -33.90
C GLU A 214 -2.63 -9.10 -33.32
N LEU A 215 -2.39 -8.53 -32.14
CA LEU A 215 -3.29 -7.56 -31.52
C LEU A 215 -3.44 -6.30 -32.37
N PHE A 216 -2.35 -5.73 -32.88
CA PHE A 216 -2.41 -4.57 -33.77
C PHE A 216 -3.11 -4.89 -35.09
N LYS A 217 -2.86 -6.08 -35.65
CA LYS A 217 -3.57 -6.54 -36.84
C LYS A 217 -5.08 -6.57 -36.59
N ARG A 218 -5.52 -7.24 -35.52
CA ARG A 218 -6.94 -7.32 -35.14
C ARG A 218 -7.57 -5.96 -34.88
N MET A 219 -6.84 -5.02 -34.28
CA MET A 219 -7.31 -3.64 -34.08
C MET A 219 -7.53 -2.92 -35.40
N ASN A 220 -6.60 -3.06 -36.36
CA ASN A 220 -6.71 -2.46 -37.68
C ASN A 220 -7.85 -3.09 -38.48
N ASP A 221 -7.98 -4.42 -38.44
CA ASP A 221 -9.04 -5.16 -39.13
C ASP A 221 -10.41 -4.69 -38.62
N LYS A 222 -10.59 -4.57 -37.30
CA LYS A 222 -11.82 -4.04 -36.71
C LYS A 222 -12.10 -2.59 -37.16
N GLN A 223 -11.09 -1.72 -37.18
CA GLN A 223 -11.27 -0.34 -37.65
C GLN A 223 -11.61 -0.25 -39.13
N ALA A 224 -11.13 -1.19 -39.95
CA ALA A 224 -11.48 -1.29 -41.36
C ALA A 224 -12.94 -1.75 -41.50
N GLU A 225 -13.34 -2.81 -40.79
CA GLU A 225 -14.72 -3.32 -40.77
C GLU A 225 -15.73 -2.24 -40.32
N ASP A 226 -15.42 -1.50 -39.25
CA ASP A 226 -16.30 -0.42 -38.75
C ASP A 226 -16.47 0.70 -39.81
N LYS A 227 -15.41 1.03 -40.55
CA LYS A 227 -15.45 2.03 -41.63
C LYS A 227 -16.23 1.53 -42.84
N ASP A 228 -16.00 0.29 -43.22
CA ASP A 228 -16.73 -0.33 -44.33
C ASP A 228 -18.21 -0.42 -43.98
N ALA A 229 -18.56 -0.92 -42.80
CA ALA A 229 -19.94 -0.96 -42.33
C ALA A 229 -20.61 0.43 -42.35
N TYR A 230 -19.90 1.47 -41.91
CA TYR A 230 -20.39 2.85 -42.01
C TYR A 230 -20.66 3.25 -43.48
N LEU A 231 -19.69 3.07 -44.38
CA LEU A 231 -19.85 3.39 -45.80
C LEU A 231 -21.01 2.63 -46.45
N TRP A 232 -21.18 1.35 -46.10
CA TRP A 232 -22.29 0.51 -46.58
C TRP A 232 -23.64 0.97 -46.01
N SER A 233 -23.69 1.40 -44.75
CA SER A 233 -24.94 1.91 -44.15
C SER A 233 -25.39 3.25 -44.76
N VAL A 234 -24.44 4.07 -45.20
CA VAL A 234 -24.72 5.40 -45.77
C VAL A 234 -25.02 5.31 -47.27
N SER A 235 -24.61 4.24 -47.96
CA SER A 235 -24.74 4.18 -49.42
C SER A 235 -26.18 4.13 -49.97
N ASP A 236 -27.16 3.78 -49.13
CA ASP A 236 -28.59 3.67 -49.51
C ASP A 236 -29.46 4.80 -48.93
N MET A 237 -28.84 5.82 -48.30
CA MET A 237 -29.47 7.08 -47.88
C MET A 237 -29.23 8.19 -48.90
#